data_AF-A0A8R2B4E8-F1
#
_entry.id   AF-A0A8R2B4E8-F1
#
_cell.length_a   1.000
_cell.length_b   1.000
_cell.length_c   1.000
_cell.angle_alpha   90.00
_cell.angle_beta   90.00
_cell.angle_gamma   90.00
#
_symmetry.space_group_name_H-M   'P 1'
#
loop_
_entity.id
_entity.type
_entity.pdbx_description
1 polymer ?
#
loop_
_entity_poly.entity_id
_entity_poly.type
_entity_poly.pdbx_seq_one_letter_code
_entity_poly.pdbx_strand_id
1 'polypeptide(L)'
;MAVSHFDEKSGIIPCNTEWGRWWQTVDELHIEITLPVNTKSKDVKVNVTNSSITCQILGKPLFSGNLFRKVRADDTLWTLEDNGTLLNIVLTKADYSNKENVWEAIMEDGSFKADPITYIEMMKKMDLEKLQMKIL
;
A
#
# COMPACT_ATOMS: atom_id res chain seq x y z
N MET A 1 8.51 -24.31 6.10
CA MET A 1 7.94 -22.98 6.34
C MET A 1 9.11 -22.02 6.46
N ALA A 2 9.43 -21.30 5.39
CA ALA A 2 10.51 -20.32 5.39
C ALA A 2 9.84 -18.96 5.23
N VAL A 3 9.58 -18.32 6.37
CA VAL A 3 9.35 -16.87 6.40
C VAL A 3 10.74 -16.28 6.13
N SER A 4 10.98 -15.88 4.89
CA SER A 4 12.27 -15.38 4.43
C SER A 4 12.68 -14.16 5.24
N HIS A 5 13.68 -14.36 6.10
CA HIS A 5 14.47 -13.40 6.87
C HIS A 5 15.23 -12.40 5.98
N PHE A 6 14.54 -11.63 5.14
CA PHE A 6 15.20 -10.63 4.29
C PHE A 6 14.55 -9.24 4.23
N ASP A 7 13.41 -9.02 4.91
CA ASP A 7 12.74 -7.71 4.95
C ASP A 7 13.26 -6.74 6.04
N GLU A 8 13.99 -7.24 7.04
CA GLU A 8 14.21 -6.46 8.27
C GLU A 8 15.38 -5.46 8.22
N LYS A 9 16.20 -5.44 7.16
CA LYS A 9 17.40 -4.58 7.11
C LYS A 9 17.32 -3.32 6.26
N SER A 10 16.27 -3.12 5.46
CA SER A 10 16.15 -1.88 4.66
C SER A 10 15.12 -0.89 5.18
N GLY A 11 14.30 -1.26 6.17
CA GLY A 11 13.23 -0.41 6.71
C GLY A 11 12.11 -0.14 5.70
N ILE A 12 10.86 -0.16 6.14
CA ILE A 12 9.78 0.47 5.36
C ILE A 12 9.99 1.99 5.40
N ILE A 13 9.64 2.69 4.32
CA ILE A 13 9.58 4.15 4.29
C ILE A 13 8.08 4.51 4.30
N PRO A 14 7.46 4.69 5.48
CA PRO A 14 6.03 4.92 5.59
C PRO A 14 5.68 6.37 5.31
N CYS A 15 4.65 6.59 4.51
CA CYS A 15 3.91 7.84 4.47
C CYS A 15 2.74 7.73 5.44
N ASN A 16 2.76 8.54 6.51
CA ASN A 16 1.70 8.55 7.51
C ASN A 16 0.49 9.35 7.02
N THR A 17 -0.70 8.89 7.38
CA THR A 17 -2.00 9.53 7.06
C THR A 17 -2.83 9.64 8.34
N GLU A 18 -3.99 10.29 8.26
CA GLU A 18 -4.89 10.45 9.42
C GLU A 18 -5.47 9.12 9.93
N TRP A 19 -5.56 8.11 9.06
CA TRP A 19 -6.15 6.80 9.37
C TRP A 19 -5.12 5.69 9.54
N GLY A 20 -3.83 5.98 9.33
CA GLY A 20 -2.77 4.97 9.41
C GLY A 20 -1.55 5.39 8.61
N ARG A 21 -1.10 4.52 7.70
CA ARG A 21 0.06 4.77 6.86
C ARG A 21 0.03 3.93 5.60
N TRP A 22 0.84 4.29 4.63
CA TRP A 22 1.08 3.47 3.46
C TRP A 22 2.55 3.51 3.08
N TRP A 23 3.00 2.47 2.41
CA TRP A 23 4.34 2.35 1.88
C TRP A 23 4.31 1.49 0.63
N GLN A 24 5.46 1.36 -0.05
CA GLN A 24 5.52 0.63 -1.31
C GLN A 24 6.83 -0.10 -1.48
N THR A 25 6.78 -1.16 -2.28
CA THR A 25 7.93 -1.84 -2.87
C THR A 25 7.90 -1.62 -4.39
N VAL A 26 8.81 -2.29 -5.11
CA VAL A 26 8.85 -2.32 -6.58
C VAL A 26 7.52 -2.75 -7.18
N ASP A 27 6.90 -3.78 -6.61
CA ASP A 27 5.74 -4.46 -7.17
C ASP A 27 4.44 -4.16 -6.44
N GLU A 28 4.50 -3.71 -5.19
CA GLU A 28 3.32 -3.64 -4.32
C GLU A 28 3.18 -2.28 -3.65
N LEU A 29 1.93 -1.91 -3.37
CA LEU A 29 1.54 -0.82 -2.49
C LEU A 29 0.88 -1.43 -1.25
N HIS A 30 1.40 -1.09 -0.08
CA HIS A 30 0.91 -1.56 1.21
C HIS A 30 0.19 -0.41 1.92
N ILE A 31 -1.05 -0.63 2.32
CA ILE A 31 -1.91 0.34 2.98
C ILE A 31 -2.33 -0.24 4.33
N GLU A 32 -1.86 0.38 5.40
CA GLU A 32 -2.11 -0.02 6.78
C GLU A 32 -3.04 0.96 7.46
N ILE A 33 -4.23 0.51 7.85
CA ILE A 33 -5.26 1.30 8.49
C ILE A 33 -5.38 0.88 9.96
N THR A 34 -5.24 1.84 10.86
CA THR A 34 -5.51 1.63 12.28
C THR A 34 -7.01 1.63 12.51
N LEU A 35 -7.52 0.54 13.08
CA LEU A 35 -8.93 0.32 13.34
C LEU A 35 -9.26 0.41 14.83
N PRO A 36 -10.52 0.77 15.18
CA PRO A 36 -10.98 0.67 16.55
C PRO A 36 -11.01 -0.79 17.02
N VAL A 37 -10.87 -0.98 18.33
CA VAL A 37 -10.87 -2.31 18.95
C VAL A 37 -12.15 -3.06 18.62
N ASN A 38 -12.05 -4.38 18.43
CA ASN A 38 -13.15 -5.29 18.07
C ASN A 38 -13.74 -5.13 16.65
N THR A 39 -13.03 -4.49 15.71
CA THR A 39 -13.46 -4.54 14.30
C THR A 39 -13.40 -5.98 13.81
N LYS A 40 -14.46 -6.47 13.17
CA LYS A 40 -14.51 -7.83 12.59
C LYS A 40 -14.44 -7.73 11.07
N SER A 41 -14.05 -8.81 10.40
CA SER A 41 -13.97 -8.85 8.94
C SER A 41 -15.28 -8.47 8.25
N LYS A 42 -16.43 -8.79 8.85
CA LYS A 42 -17.77 -8.40 8.33
C LYS A 42 -18.03 -6.89 8.32
N ASP A 43 -17.29 -6.16 9.14
CA ASP A 43 -17.42 -4.71 9.29
C ASP A 43 -16.48 -3.97 8.33
N VAL A 44 -15.58 -4.69 7.65
CA VAL A 44 -14.63 -4.17 6.67
C VAL A 44 -15.14 -4.49 5.27
N LYS A 45 -15.20 -3.49 4.42
CA LYS A 45 -15.51 -3.65 3.00
C LYS A 45 -14.48 -2.89 2.17
N VAL A 46 -13.59 -3.64 1.54
CA VAL A 46 -12.59 -3.12 0.60
C VAL A 46 -12.97 -3.61 -0.80
N ASN A 47 -13.21 -2.68 -1.72
CA ASN A 47 -13.44 -2.99 -3.13
C ASN A 47 -12.35 -2.30 -3.94
N VAL A 48 -11.66 -3.07 -4.76
CA VAL A 48 -10.60 -2.57 -5.64
C VAL A 48 -10.93 -2.93 -7.07
N THR A 49 -10.75 -1.97 -7.96
CA THR A 49 -10.73 -2.16 -9.41
C THR A 49 -9.33 -1.82 -9.91
N ASN A 50 -9.07 -2.03 -11.20
CA ASN A 50 -7.74 -1.76 -11.75
C ASN A 50 -7.33 -0.29 -11.65
N SER A 51 -8.25 0.64 -11.36
CA SER A 51 -7.99 2.07 -11.30
C SER A 51 -8.66 2.79 -10.13
N SER A 52 -9.33 2.08 -9.22
CA SER A 52 -10.00 2.71 -8.09
C SER A 52 -10.03 1.81 -6.87
N ILE A 53 -10.15 2.43 -5.70
CA ILE A 53 -10.30 1.74 -4.42
C ILE A 53 -11.41 2.42 -3.62
N THR A 54 -12.21 1.61 -2.93
CA THR A 54 -13.16 2.04 -1.91
C THR A 54 -12.93 1.23 -0.64
N CYS A 55 -12.69 1.92 0.46
CA CYS A 55 -12.53 1.32 1.77
C CYS A 55 -13.62 1.85 2.72
N GLN A 56 -14.37 0.93 3.32
CA GLN A 56 -15.44 1.22 4.27
C GLN A 56 -15.25 0.37 5.52
N ILE A 57 -15.35 1.01 6.69
CA ILE A 57 -15.14 0.41 8.01
C ILE A 57 -16.38 0.67 8.86
N LEU A 58 -16.95 -0.36 9.49
CA LEU A 58 -18.15 -0.29 10.34
C LEU A 58 -19.32 0.45 9.66
N GLY A 59 -19.48 0.24 8.35
CA GLY A 59 -20.51 0.91 7.55
C GLY A 59 -20.23 2.37 7.18
N LYS A 60 -19.08 2.95 7.58
CA LYS A 60 -18.69 4.33 7.22
C LYS A 60 -17.58 4.33 6.15
N PRO A 61 -17.69 5.12 5.07
CA PRO A 61 -16.62 5.24 4.09
C PRO A 61 -15.40 5.90 4.75
N LEU A 62 -14.24 5.24 4.66
CA LEU A 62 -12.98 5.78 5.15
C LEU A 62 -12.31 6.62 4.06
N PHE A 63 -12.16 6.03 2.87
CA PHE A 63 -11.71 6.72 1.66
C PHE A 63 -12.25 6.01 0.42
N SER A 64 -12.41 6.77 -0.66
CA SER A 64 -12.78 6.24 -1.97
C SER A 64 -12.27 7.17 -3.04
N GLY A 65 -11.73 6.61 -4.13
CA GLY A 65 -11.22 7.43 -5.23
C GLY A 65 -10.56 6.62 -6.33
N ASN A 66 -10.10 7.34 -7.36
CA ASN A 66 -9.25 6.77 -8.39
C ASN A 66 -7.82 6.64 -7.85
N LEU A 67 -7.22 5.48 -8.09
CA LEU A 67 -5.84 5.20 -7.75
C LEU A 67 -4.90 6.02 -8.63
N PHE A 68 -3.75 6.40 -8.07
CA PHE A 68 -2.73 7.16 -8.78
C PHE A 68 -2.22 6.45 -10.05
N ARG A 69 -2.12 5.12 -10.02
CA ARG A 69 -1.77 4.26 -11.18
C ARG A 69 -2.57 2.96 -11.15
N LYS A 70 -2.42 2.16 -12.21
CA LYS A 70 -3.16 0.90 -12.33
C LYS A 70 -2.62 -0.19 -11.42
N VAL A 71 -3.53 -0.99 -10.90
CA VAL A 71 -3.24 -2.18 -10.08
C VAL A 71 -3.87 -3.42 -10.72
N ARG A 72 -3.36 -4.60 -10.37
CA ARG A 72 -4.02 -5.86 -10.66
C ARG A 72 -5.05 -6.10 -9.56
N ALA A 73 -6.30 -5.75 -9.84
CA ALA A 73 -7.38 -5.88 -8.86
C ALA A 73 -7.58 -7.34 -8.42
N ASP A 74 -7.41 -8.29 -9.33
CA ASP A 74 -7.55 -9.72 -9.04
C ASP A 74 -6.48 -10.25 -8.06
N ASP A 75 -5.32 -9.58 -8.00
CA ASP A 75 -4.22 -9.92 -7.08
C ASP A 75 -4.29 -9.12 -5.77
N THR A 76 -5.31 -8.28 -5.60
CA THR A 76 -5.44 -7.48 -4.39
C THR A 76 -5.82 -8.34 -3.20
N LEU A 77 -5.06 -8.19 -2.12
CA LEU A 77 -5.26 -8.91 -0.89
C LEU A 77 -5.51 -7.90 0.24
N TRP A 78 -6.39 -8.25 1.18
CA TRP A 78 -6.50 -7.52 2.43
C TRP A 78 -6.61 -8.49 3.59
N THR A 79 -6.02 -8.13 4.72
CA THR A 79 -6.01 -8.94 5.92
C THR A 79 -6.34 -8.07 7.14
N LEU A 80 -6.92 -8.71 8.15
CA LEU A 80 -7.23 -8.09 9.42
C LEU A 80 -6.30 -8.69 10.47
N GLU A 81 -5.34 -7.89 10.92
CA GLU A 81 -4.26 -8.25 11.83
C GLU A 81 -4.54 -7.70 13.24
N ASP A 82 -3.66 -8.02 14.19
CA ASP A 82 -3.70 -7.52 15.58
C ASP A 82 -5.06 -7.65 16.27
N ASN A 83 -5.72 -8.80 16.13
CA ASN A 83 -7.06 -9.04 16.70
C ASN A 83 -8.12 -8.01 16.27
N GLY A 84 -8.01 -7.46 15.05
CA GLY A 84 -8.98 -6.53 14.51
C GLY A 84 -8.65 -5.05 14.68
N THR A 85 -7.40 -4.71 15.04
CA THR A 85 -6.97 -3.31 15.17
C THR A 85 -6.12 -2.82 14.00
N LEU A 86 -5.70 -3.71 13.10
CA LEU A 86 -4.91 -3.34 11.92
C LEU A 86 -5.53 -3.96 10.67
N LEU A 87 -5.90 -3.15 9.70
CA LEU A 87 -6.28 -3.61 8.37
C LEU A 87 -5.12 -3.34 7.42
N ASN A 88 -4.58 -4.40 6.83
CA ASN A 88 -3.50 -4.32 5.87
C ASN A 88 -4.04 -4.66 4.48
N ILE A 89 -3.93 -3.73 3.53
CA ILE A 89 -4.37 -3.88 2.15
C ILE A 89 -3.13 -3.84 1.25
N VAL A 90 -2.94 -4.87 0.44
CA VAL A 90 -1.83 -5.03 -0.49
C VAL A 90 -2.35 -4.93 -1.91
N LEU A 91 -1.92 -3.92 -2.64
CA LEU A 91 -2.25 -3.72 -4.05
C LEU A 91 -1.04 -4.05 -4.93
N THR A 92 -1.20 -4.99 -5.85
CA THR A 92 -0.18 -5.33 -6.84
C THR A 92 -0.18 -4.32 -7.97
N LYS A 93 0.94 -3.63 -8.20
CA LYS A 93 1.09 -2.65 -9.28
C LYS A 93 1.02 -3.34 -10.64
N ALA A 94 0.22 -2.81 -11.56
CA ALA A 94 0.09 -3.37 -12.91
C ALA A 94 1.08 -2.77 -13.92
N ASP A 95 1.64 -1.60 -13.60
CA ASP A 95 2.53 -0.85 -14.51
C ASP A 95 3.99 -1.28 -14.32
N TYR A 96 4.48 -2.13 -15.22
CA TYR A 96 5.89 -2.56 -15.30
C TYR A 96 6.71 -1.73 -16.30
N SER A 97 6.16 -0.62 -16.79
CA SER A 97 6.88 0.28 -17.67
C SER A 97 8.18 0.71 -16.96
N ASN A 98 9.32 0.54 -17.64
CA ASN A 98 10.67 0.86 -17.15
C ASN A 98 10.88 2.32 -16.69
N LYS A 99 9.84 3.16 -16.72
CA LYS A 99 9.84 4.55 -16.27
C LYS A 99 9.08 4.63 -14.94
N GLU A 100 9.84 4.79 -13.85
CA GLU A 100 9.40 5.28 -12.53
C GLU A 100 8.04 4.76 -12.04
N ASN A 101 8.01 3.51 -11.53
CA ASN A 101 6.86 2.91 -10.85
C ASN A 101 6.70 3.33 -9.37
N VAL A 102 7.24 4.50 -9.01
CA VAL A 102 7.10 5.08 -7.65
C VAL A 102 5.79 5.83 -7.59
N TRP A 103 4.94 5.48 -6.62
CA TRP A 103 3.72 6.20 -6.33
C TRP A 103 4.06 7.39 -5.44
N GLU A 104 3.67 8.59 -5.83
CA GLU A 104 3.81 9.78 -4.98
C GLU A 104 2.62 9.96 -4.03
N ALA A 105 1.48 9.38 -4.37
CA ALA A 105 0.23 9.42 -3.63
C ALA A 105 -0.55 8.12 -3.84
N ILE A 106 -1.51 7.81 -2.97
CA ILE A 106 -2.44 6.68 -3.19
C ILE A 106 -3.45 7.02 -4.29
N MET A 107 -3.90 8.28 -4.34
CA MET A 107 -4.99 8.71 -5.23
C MET A 107 -4.51 9.63 -6.35
N GLU A 108 -5.22 9.62 -7.47
CA GLU A 108 -4.95 10.46 -8.64
C GLU A 108 -5.10 11.97 -8.35
N ASP A 109 -6.02 12.33 -7.45
CA ASP A 109 -6.27 13.72 -7.04
C ASP A 109 -5.19 14.30 -6.11
N GLY A 110 -4.15 13.51 -5.78
CA GLY A 110 -3.10 13.87 -4.84
C GLY A 110 -3.44 13.61 -3.38
N SER A 111 -4.58 12.98 -3.08
CA SER A 111 -4.90 12.56 -1.72
C SER A 111 -3.90 11.52 -1.22
N PHE A 112 -3.47 11.68 0.04
CA PHE A 112 -2.46 10.84 0.70
C PHE A 112 -1.07 10.91 0.02
N LYS A 113 -0.72 12.07 -0.53
CA LYS A 113 0.60 12.33 -1.12
C LYS A 113 1.70 12.33 -0.07
N ALA A 114 2.81 11.65 -0.38
CA ALA A 114 4.03 11.69 0.40
C ALA A 114 4.69 13.08 0.29
N ASP A 115 5.26 13.55 1.40
CA ASP A 115 6.07 14.76 1.38
C ASP A 115 7.35 14.54 0.52
N PRO A 116 7.99 15.61 0.04
CA PRO A 116 9.14 15.48 -0.86
C PRO A 116 10.29 14.66 -0.29
N ILE A 117 10.53 14.68 1.03
CA ILE A 117 11.63 13.94 1.65
C ILE A 117 11.29 12.45 1.64
N THR A 118 10.10 12.09 2.13
CA THR A 118 9.60 10.71 2.10
C THR A 118 9.59 10.13 0.69
N TYR A 119 9.14 10.90 -0.31
CA TYR A 119 9.15 10.47 -1.71
C TYR A 119 10.57 10.20 -2.24
N ILE A 120 11.53 11.07 -1.94
CA ILE A 120 12.94 10.87 -2.32
C ILE A 120 13.51 9.61 -1.68
N GLU A 121 13.16 9.34 -0.41
CA GLU A 121 13.60 8.13 0.30
C GLU A 121 12.97 6.86 -0.29
N MET A 122 11.66 6.89 -0.59
CA MET A 122 10.97 5.79 -1.29
C MET A 122 11.62 5.50 -2.64
N MET A 123 11.95 6.53 -3.42
CA MET A 123 12.62 6.38 -4.71
C MET A 123 14.00 5.75 -4.58
N LYS A 124 14.83 6.24 -3.64
CA LYS A 124 16.15 5.66 -3.36
C LYS A 124 16.08 4.19 -2.97
N LYS A 125 15.13 3.83 -2.10
CA LYS A 125 14.90 2.44 -1.69
C LYS A 125 14.50 1.59 -2.90
N MET A 126 13.55 2.06 -3.69
CA MET A 126 13.05 1.34 -4.87
C MET A 126 14.15 1.10 -5.92
N ASP A 127 15.04 2.08 -6.12
CA ASP A 127 16.18 1.92 -7.02
C ASP A 127 17.17 0.87 -6.49
N LEU A 128 17.44 0.84 -5.19
CA LEU A 128 18.25 -0.20 -4.56
C LEU A 128 17.62 -1.60 -4.71
N GLU A 129 16.32 -1.73 -4.47
CA GLU A 129 15.57 -2.98 -4.64
C GLU A 129 15.63 -3.48 -6.09
N LYS A 130 15.39 -2.59 -7.07
CA LYS A 130 15.51 -2.92 -8.51
C LYS A 130 16.92 -3.36 -8.89
N LEU A 131 17.95 -2.75 -8.33
CA LEU A 131 19.34 -3.14 -8.59
C LEU A 131 19.63 -4.54 -8.04
N GLN A 132 19.15 -4.85 -6.83
CA GLN A 132 19.30 -6.18 -6.23
C GLN A 132 18.58 -7.27 -7.03
N MET A 133 17.35 -7.00 -7.49
CA MET A 133 16.58 -7.94 -8.31
C MET A 133 17.24 -8.28 -9.65
N LYS A 134 18.00 -7.35 -10.25
CA LYS A 134 18.70 -7.57 -11.53
C LYS A 134 19.96 -8.43 -11.43
N ILE A 135 20.46 -8.66 -10.21
CA ILE A 135 21.71 -9.40 -9.97
C ILE A 135 21.42 -10.90 -9.73
N LEU A 136 20.15 -11.26 -9.55
CA LEU A 136 19.63 -12.64 -9.49
C LEU A 136 19.25 -13.15 -10.89
#